data_AF-A0A3M1F066-F1
#
_entry.id   AF-A0A3M1F066-F1
#
_cell.length_a   1.000
_cell.length_b   1.000
_cell.length_c   1.000
_cell.angle_alpha   90.00
_cell.angle_beta   90.00
_cell.angle_gamma   90.00
#
_symmetry.space_group_name_H-M   'P 1'
#
loop_
_entity.id
_entity.type
_entity.pdbx_description
1 polymer ?
#
loop_
_entity_poly.entity_id
_entity_poly.type
_entity_poly.pdbx_seq_one_letter_code
_entity_poly.pdbx_strand_id
1 'polypeptide(L)'
;WKLRVGPEELSEAKALITIRPTERLECNKHIENIAYWAILRGDEIILNGHSNKVIAWLACADLGDAPDSSNHFGKPMDAYPSVQANYPTVFDVTVTGAARGPKHKYTKPLHLGRGVTEEREADVGPDVDPTNNIRPLKNLANLDGRDDGLVRSEFTLDHCQFAKIPVLVSIDPVVVASLPNDAQGKVYLNIWLDSNRDGDWEDNFDCPTQAGQTSGVTWEHIVVDYAIDVAALGPGIHKIYAPTNWPVYWPPEFMEKKMPAWMRITLSERPSNKVLDCGAGTCHIGDGRGYDAPFDLGETEDYLVRPPKPGEPPSTDGADPTVGKKGFLHPHRDPQTGALFWVAQWNVHYKNVGHALATNVVV
;
A
#
# COMPACT_ATOMS: atom_id res chain seq x y z
N TRP A 1 -20.93 11.99 26.99
CA TRP A 1 -20.71 13.41 26.63
C TRP A 1 -22.07 14.09 26.49
N LYS A 2 -22.23 15.36 26.91
CA LYS A 2 -23.47 16.13 26.73
C LYS A 2 -23.13 17.39 25.93
N LEU A 3 -23.62 17.49 24.70
CA LEU A 3 -23.53 18.70 23.88
C LEU A 3 -24.83 19.48 24.06
N ARG A 4 -24.76 20.76 24.44
CA ARG A 4 -25.94 21.61 24.59
C ARG A 4 -26.03 22.52 23.37
N VAL A 5 -26.94 22.22 22.45
CA VAL A 5 -27.18 23.04 21.26
C VAL A 5 -28.27 24.06 21.61
N GLY A 6 -27.93 25.34 21.55
CA GLY A 6 -28.86 26.44 21.83
C GLY A 6 -29.70 26.80 20.59
N PRO A 7 -30.84 27.48 20.76
CA PRO A 7 -31.71 27.90 19.65
C PRO A 7 -31.06 28.91 18.69
N GLU A 8 -29.92 29.51 19.05
CA GLU A 8 -29.19 30.47 18.20
C GLU A 8 -28.13 29.81 17.30
N GLU A 9 -27.85 28.52 17.48
CA GLU A 9 -26.94 27.75 16.62
C GLU A 9 -27.72 27.14 15.45
N LEU A 10 -28.10 27.97 14.48
CA LEU A 10 -28.71 27.54 13.21
C LEU A 10 -27.72 26.79 12.27
N SER A 11 -26.50 26.52 12.73
CA SER A 11 -25.45 25.85 11.98
C SER A 11 -24.99 24.61 12.75
N GLU A 12 -25.24 23.43 12.18
CA GLU A 12 -24.61 22.13 12.46
C GLU A 12 -23.69 22.06 13.70
N ALA A 13 -24.17 21.43 14.78
CA ALA A 13 -23.36 21.18 15.96
C ALA A 13 -22.39 20.01 15.69
N LYS A 14 -21.09 20.31 15.57
CA LYS A 14 -20.04 19.31 15.37
C LYS A 14 -19.46 18.86 16.70
N ALA A 15 -19.43 17.54 16.93
CA ALA A 15 -18.77 16.95 18.08
C ALA A 15 -17.65 16.02 17.60
N LEU A 16 -16.41 16.29 18.03
CA LEU A 16 -15.30 15.36 17.89
C LEU A 16 -15.30 14.42 19.10
N ILE A 17 -15.55 13.14 18.88
CA ILE A 17 -15.48 12.13 19.93
C ILE A 17 -14.15 11.40 19.79
N THR A 18 -13.20 11.71 20.68
CA THR A 18 -11.97 10.95 20.80
C THR A 18 -12.20 9.76 21.72
N ILE A 19 -12.12 8.55 21.16
CA ILE A 19 -12.22 7.31 21.92
C ILE A 19 -10.79 6.86 22.24
N ARG A 20 -10.45 6.78 23.52
CA ARG A 20 -9.26 6.08 23.99
C ARG A 20 -9.69 4.71 24.52
N PRO A 21 -9.46 3.62 23.79
CA PRO A 21 -9.83 2.30 24.28
C PRO A 21 -9.02 1.99 25.54
N THR A 22 -9.68 1.42 26.56
CA THR A 22 -9.07 0.99 27.83
C THR A 22 -8.41 -0.38 27.74
N GLU A 23 -8.71 -1.11 26.68
CA GLU A 23 -8.16 -2.42 26.34
C GLU A 23 -7.49 -2.35 24.97
N ARG A 24 -6.59 -3.28 24.68
CA ARG A 24 -5.97 -3.38 23.34
C ARG A 24 -7.07 -3.72 22.34
N LEU A 25 -7.30 -2.85 21.36
CA LEU A 25 -8.16 -3.17 20.23
C LEU A 25 -7.45 -4.23 19.37
N GLU A 26 -8.15 -5.31 19.07
CA GLU A 26 -7.66 -6.31 18.12
C GLU A 26 -7.99 -5.87 16.70
N CYS A 27 -7.06 -6.14 15.78
CA CYS A 27 -7.22 -5.80 14.38
C CYS A 27 -8.44 -6.50 13.78
N ASN A 28 -9.11 -5.83 12.84
CA ASN A 28 -10.38 -6.24 12.25
C ASN A 28 -11.57 -6.33 13.21
N LYS A 29 -11.43 -5.98 14.51
CA LYS A 29 -12.61 -5.72 15.34
C LYS A 29 -13.27 -4.43 14.91
N HIS A 30 -14.60 -4.45 14.92
CA HIS A 30 -15.38 -3.25 14.73
C HIS A 30 -15.91 -2.70 16.04
N ILE A 31 -15.97 -1.37 16.11
CA ILE A 31 -16.63 -0.63 17.16
C ILE A 31 -17.94 -0.13 16.58
N GLU A 32 -19.04 -0.51 17.21
CA GLU A 32 -20.33 0.08 16.91
C GLU A 32 -20.53 1.35 17.74
N ASN A 33 -20.82 2.47 17.07
CA ASN A 33 -21.15 3.72 17.72
C ASN A 33 -22.59 4.13 17.38
N ILE A 34 -23.36 4.41 18.43
CA ILE A 34 -24.70 4.99 18.34
C ILE A 34 -24.71 6.20 19.27
N ALA A 35 -24.97 7.38 18.72
CA ALA A 35 -25.11 8.59 19.50
C ALA A 35 -26.57 8.71 19.98
N TYR A 36 -26.79 8.80 21.29
CA TYR A 36 -28.10 9.07 21.86
C TYR A 36 -28.25 10.57 22.13
N TRP A 37 -29.43 11.12 21.83
CA TRP A 37 -29.73 12.53 22.08
C TRP A 37 -31.09 12.68 22.76
N ALA A 38 -31.23 13.75 23.53
CA ALA A 38 -32.46 14.14 24.18
C ALA A 38 -32.60 15.67 24.21
N ILE A 39 -33.81 16.16 23.98
CA ILE A 39 -34.19 17.55 24.20
C ILE A 39 -34.86 17.64 25.57
N LEU A 40 -34.39 18.58 26.38
CA LEU A 40 -34.87 18.80 27.73
C LEU A 40 -35.65 20.11 27.82
N ARG A 41 -36.73 20.13 28.61
CA ARG A 41 -37.38 21.35 29.09
C ARG A 41 -37.30 21.34 30.62
N GLY A 42 -36.41 22.15 31.19
CA GLY A 42 -36.01 21.97 32.59
C GLY A 42 -35.30 20.63 32.75
N ASP A 43 -35.80 19.80 33.68
CA ASP A 43 -35.28 18.44 33.93
C ASP A 43 -36.08 17.34 33.20
N GLU A 44 -37.14 17.70 32.46
CA GLU A 44 -37.99 16.76 31.74
C GLU A 44 -37.47 16.49 30.31
N ILE A 45 -37.35 15.21 29.95
CA ILE A 45 -37.06 14.79 28.56
C ILE A 45 -38.34 14.91 27.75
N ILE A 46 -38.37 15.88 26.84
CA ILE A 46 -39.53 16.14 25.97
C ILE A 46 -39.42 15.45 24.61
N LEU A 47 -38.20 15.13 24.17
CA LEU A 47 -37.94 14.33 22.98
C LEU A 47 -36.61 13.61 23.13
N ASN A 48 -36.49 12.41 22.58
CA ASN A 48 -35.20 11.73 22.48
C ASN A 48 -35.12 10.92 21.19
N GLY A 49 -33.91 10.46 20.90
CA GLY A 49 -33.65 9.58 19.78
C GLY A 49 -32.21 9.10 19.80
N HIS A 50 -31.84 8.45 18.70
CA HIS A 50 -30.47 8.02 18.47
C HIS A 50 -30.07 8.25 17.00
N SER A 51 -28.78 8.32 16.74
CA SER A 51 -28.23 8.30 15.38
C SER A 51 -28.45 6.93 14.72
N ASN A 52 -28.13 6.83 13.44
CA ASN A 52 -27.84 5.54 12.83
C ASN A 52 -26.63 4.89 13.52
N LYS A 53 -26.55 3.55 13.45
CA LYS A 53 -25.35 2.80 13.84
C LYS A 53 -24.22 3.13 12.88
N VAL A 54 -23.08 3.53 13.42
CA VAL A 54 -21.81 3.68 12.71
C VAL A 54 -20.91 2.52 13.10
N ILE A 55 -20.33 1.84 12.12
CA ILE A 55 -19.37 0.75 12.33
C ILE A 55 -18.00 1.30 11.98
N ALA A 56 -17.13 1.44 12.98
CA ALA A 56 -15.73 1.83 12.80
C ALA A 56 -14.87 0.57 12.86
N TRP A 57 -14.00 0.38 11.87
CA TRP A 57 -13.11 -0.77 11.80
C TRP A 57 -11.71 -0.36 12.22
N LEU A 58 -11.01 -1.23 12.94
CA LEU A 58 -9.57 -1.10 13.10
C LEU A 58 -8.90 -1.86 11.95
N ALA A 59 -8.47 -1.13 10.92
CA ALA A 59 -7.57 -1.66 9.91
C ALA A 59 -6.14 -1.68 10.49
N CYS A 60 -5.46 -2.81 10.30
CA CYS A 60 -4.06 -3.02 10.65
C CYS A 60 -3.32 -3.84 9.59
N ALA A 61 -4.10 -4.35 8.65
CA ALA A 61 -3.60 -5.21 7.62
C ALA A 61 -3.08 -4.34 6.48
N ASP A 62 -2.34 -4.97 5.60
CA ASP A 62 -1.84 -4.36 4.39
C ASP A 62 -1.72 -5.44 3.32
N LEU A 63 -1.83 -5.01 2.07
CA LEU A 63 -1.73 -5.80 0.87
C LEU A 63 -0.96 -4.98 -0.16
N GLY A 64 -0.49 -5.61 -1.23
CA GLY A 64 0.00 -4.86 -2.38
C GLY A 64 -1.07 -3.97 -3.01
N ASP A 65 -0.66 -3.21 -4.01
CA ASP A 65 -1.51 -2.25 -4.73
C ASP A 65 -1.32 -2.28 -6.26
N ALA A 66 -0.66 -3.33 -6.77
CA ALA A 66 -0.65 -3.67 -8.19
C ALA A 66 -2.07 -4.04 -8.69
N PRO A 67 -2.42 -3.71 -9.94
CA PRO A 67 -3.75 -3.95 -10.49
C PRO A 67 -4.08 -5.45 -10.53
N ASP A 68 -5.32 -5.83 -10.23
CA ASP A 68 -5.70 -7.24 -10.13
C ASP A 68 -7.08 -7.47 -10.74
N SER A 69 -7.16 -8.31 -11.77
CA SER A 69 -8.42 -8.65 -12.45
C SER A 69 -9.26 -9.71 -11.73
N SER A 70 -8.77 -10.30 -10.65
CA SER A 70 -9.48 -11.25 -9.79
C SER A 70 -10.32 -10.59 -8.67
N ASN A 71 -10.44 -9.26 -8.74
CA ASN A 71 -11.13 -8.41 -7.76
C ASN A 71 -12.62 -8.71 -7.55
N HIS A 72 -13.16 -8.20 -6.43
CA HIS A 72 -14.54 -8.41 -5.98
C HIS A 72 -15.60 -7.82 -6.92
N PHE A 73 -15.22 -6.93 -7.84
CA PHE A 73 -16.14 -6.34 -8.81
C PHE A 73 -16.22 -7.13 -10.11
N GLY A 74 -15.37 -8.16 -10.29
CA GLY A 74 -15.27 -8.93 -11.53
C GLY A 74 -14.94 -8.05 -12.73
N LYS A 75 -14.13 -7.00 -12.52
CA LYS A 75 -13.73 -6.06 -13.58
C LYS A 75 -12.30 -6.31 -14.00
N PRO A 76 -12.00 -6.42 -15.30
CA PRO A 76 -10.61 -6.46 -15.72
C PRO A 76 -9.93 -5.14 -15.34
N MET A 77 -8.67 -5.24 -14.92
CA MET A 77 -7.77 -4.13 -14.74
C MET A 77 -6.60 -4.26 -15.71
N ASP A 78 -5.97 -3.14 -16.05
CA ASP A 78 -4.84 -3.11 -16.97
C ASP A 78 -3.53 -2.96 -16.18
N ALA A 79 -2.55 -3.83 -16.45
CA ALA A 79 -1.17 -3.68 -15.98
C ALA A 79 -0.46 -2.58 -16.78
N TYR A 80 -0.71 -2.59 -18.09
CA TYR A 80 -0.22 -1.64 -19.09
C TYR A 80 -1.29 -1.39 -20.15
N PRO A 81 -1.15 -0.40 -21.05
CA PRO A 81 -2.13 -0.18 -22.12
C PRO A 81 -2.41 -1.45 -22.93
N SER A 82 -3.65 -1.96 -22.87
CA SER A 82 -4.12 -3.19 -23.52
C SER A 82 -3.54 -4.51 -22.97
N VAL A 83 -2.88 -4.49 -21.81
CA VAL A 83 -2.37 -5.69 -21.12
C VAL A 83 -3.14 -5.86 -19.83
N GLN A 84 -3.88 -6.97 -19.71
CA GLN A 84 -4.65 -7.25 -18.51
C GLN A 84 -3.71 -7.55 -17.33
N ALA A 85 -4.04 -7.06 -16.15
CA ALA A 85 -3.31 -7.36 -14.93
C ALA A 85 -3.82 -8.63 -14.25
N ASN A 86 -2.90 -9.52 -13.91
CA ASN A 86 -3.12 -10.75 -13.16
C ASN A 86 -2.24 -10.82 -11.91
N TYR A 87 -1.77 -9.67 -11.39
CA TYR A 87 -1.02 -9.61 -10.15
C TYR A 87 -1.90 -10.03 -8.96
N PRO A 88 -1.46 -10.99 -8.11
CA PRO A 88 -2.24 -11.38 -6.94
C PRO A 88 -2.24 -10.25 -5.91
N THR A 89 -3.28 -9.43 -5.84
CA THR A 89 -3.32 -8.28 -4.92
C THR A 89 -4.48 -8.40 -3.94
N VAL A 90 -5.64 -8.85 -4.42
CA VAL A 90 -6.81 -9.10 -3.57
C VAL A 90 -6.62 -10.36 -2.75
N PHE A 91 -6.93 -10.34 -1.46
CA PHE A 91 -6.75 -11.51 -0.58
C PHE A 91 -7.97 -12.44 -0.54
N ASP A 92 -9.17 -11.88 -0.37
CA ASP A 92 -10.44 -12.63 -0.34
C ASP A 92 -10.96 -12.89 -1.76
N VAL A 93 -10.12 -13.52 -2.59
CA VAL A 93 -10.38 -13.71 -4.02
C VAL A 93 -11.64 -14.54 -4.24
N THR A 94 -12.58 -13.99 -5.02
CA THR A 94 -13.84 -14.65 -5.37
C THR A 94 -13.78 -15.42 -6.70
N VAL A 95 -12.73 -15.19 -7.48
CA VAL A 95 -12.49 -15.86 -8.77
C VAL A 95 -11.80 -17.21 -8.53
N THR A 96 -12.45 -18.29 -8.91
CA THR A 96 -11.91 -19.65 -8.77
C THR A 96 -10.58 -19.81 -9.50
N GLY A 97 -9.57 -20.30 -8.79
CA GLY A 97 -8.25 -20.60 -9.34
C GLY A 97 -7.28 -19.42 -9.39
N ALA A 98 -7.75 -18.19 -9.12
CA ALA A 98 -6.88 -17.04 -8.99
C ALA A 98 -6.08 -17.10 -7.67
N ALA A 99 -4.83 -16.65 -7.73
CA ALA A 99 -3.97 -16.55 -6.57
C ALA A 99 -4.38 -15.35 -5.71
N ARG A 100 -4.26 -15.49 -4.39
CA ARG A 100 -4.56 -14.41 -3.44
C ARG A 100 -3.35 -13.53 -3.19
N GLY A 101 -3.58 -12.28 -2.86
CA GLY A 101 -2.53 -11.33 -2.50
C GLY A 101 -1.86 -11.61 -1.16
N PRO A 102 -0.62 -11.12 -0.97
CA PRO A 102 0.16 -11.26 0.26
C PRO A 102 -0.36 -10.30 1.33
N LYS A 103 -1.32 -10.78 2.14
CA LYS A 103 -1.87 -10.02 3.25
C LYS A 103 -1.02 -10.14 4.51
N HIS A 104 -0.78 -9.00 5.17
CA HIS A 104 -0.13 -8.89 6.47
C HIS A 104 -1.15 -8.48 7.53
N LYS A 105 -1.10 -9.01 8.75
CA LYS A 105 -2.09 -8.70 9.81
C LYS A 105 -1.74 -7.47 10.64
N TYR A 106 -0.44 -7.25 10.87
CA TYR A 106 0.08 -6.21 11.76
C TYR A 106 1.33 -5.58 11.14
N THR A 107 1.14 -4.47 10.43
CA THR A 107 2.20 -3.89 9.59
C THR A 107 3.05 -2.86 10.33
N LYS A 108 2.44 -2.01 11.18
CA LYS A 108 3.18 -0.98 11.94
C LYS A 108 4.49 -1.44 12.61
N PRO A 109 4.56 -2.63 13.25
CA PRO A 109 5.78 -3.06 13.90
C PRO A 109 6.95 -3.37 12.95
N LEU A 110 6.66 -3.81 11.73
CA LEU A 110 7.63 -4.22 10.72
C LEU A 110 7.05 -3.87 9.35
N HIS A 111 7.61 -2.86 8.69
CA HIS A 111 7.08 -2.36 7.42
C HIS A 111 8.21 -1.83 6.54
N LEU A 112 7.92 -1.65 5.26
CA LEU A 112 8.75 -0.97 4.31
C LEU A 112 8.70 0.54 4.57
N GLY A 113 9.79 1.23 4.29
CA GLY A 113 9.79 2.69 4.30
C GLY A 113 9.58 3.33 5.67
N ARG A 114 8.81 4.43 5.73
CA ARG A 114 8.60 5.29 6.92
C ARG A 114 7.20 5.15 7.53
N GLY A 115 6.26 4.54 6.83
CA GLY A 115 4.93 4.30 7.36
C GLY A 115 4.07 3.56 6.35
N VAL A 116 2.97 3.01 6.84
CA VAL A 116 2.05 2.13 6.10
C VAL A 116 0.66 2.77 6.03
N THR A 117 -0.06 2.56 4.91
CA THR A 117 -1.50 2.83 4.81
C THR A 117 -2.27 1.53 4.96
N GLU A 118 -2.62 1.21 6.21
CA GLU A 118 -3.27 -0.06 6.53
C GLU A 118 -4.66 -0.16 5.91
N GLU A 119 -4.86 -1.20 5.11
CA GLU A 119 -6.14 -1.54 4.52
C GLU A 119 -6.53 -3.01 4.74
N ARG A 120 -7.84 -3.25 4.84
CA ARG A 120 -8.32 -4.61 5.12
C ARG A 120 -8.27 -5.49 3.87
N GLU A 121 -8.51 -4.90 2.72
CA GLU A 121 -8.63 -5.55 1.43
C GLU A 121 -8.40 -4.52 0.32
N ALA A 122 -7.73 -4.96 -0.75
CA ALA A 122 -7.13 -4.06 -1.74
C ALA A 122 -8.14 -3.27 -2.57
N ASP A 123 -9.38 -3.73 -2.69
CA ASP A 123 -10.39 -3.15 -3.59
C ASP A 123 -11.72 -2.80 -2.93
N VAL A 124 -11.97 -3.29 -1.71
CA VAL A 124 -13.27 -3.14 -1.03
C VAL A 124 -13.13 -2.83 0.46
N GLY A 125 -14.19 -2.23 1.00
CA GLY A 125 -14.29 -1.97 2.43
C GLY A 125 -13.54 -0.72 2.88
N PRO A 126 -13.47 -0.51 4.20
CA PRO A 126 -12.82 0.66 4.77
C PRO A 126 -11.30 0.52 4.76
N ASP A 127 -10.64 1.65 4.63
CA ASP A 127 -9.20 1.82 4.64
C ASP A 127 -8.85 2.96 5.65
N VAL A 128 -7.66 2.94 6.24
CA VAL A 128 -7.10 4.06 7.04
C VAL A 128 -7.02 5.33 6.20
N ASP A 129 -6.65 5.13 4.95
CA ASP A 129 -6.70 6.09 3.86
C ASP A 129 -8.12 6.09 3.25
N PRO A 130 -8.67 7.20 2.75
CA PRO A 130 -10.03 7.19 2.15
C PRO A 130 -10.12 6.37 0.84
N THR A 131 -9.04 5.76 0.36
CA THR A 131 -8.94 5.13 -0.96
C THR A 131 -8.22 3.78 -0.87
N ASN A 132 -8.94 2.70 -1.16
CA ASN A 132 -8.33 1.38 -1.34
C ASN A 132 -7.18 1.39 -2.37
N ASN A 133 -6.20 0.52 -2.16
CA ASN A 133 -5.02 0.30 -2.99
C ASN A 133 -5.33 0.21 -4.49
N ILE A 134 -6.43 -0.47 -4.84
CA ILE A 134 -6.94 -0.55 -6.21
C ILE A 134 -8.41 -0.16 -6.31
N ARG A 135 -8.79 0.38 -7.46
CA ARG A 135 -10.17 0.74 -7.81
C ARG A 135 -10.55 0.17 -9.17
N PRO A 136 -11.00 -1.10 -9.21
CA PRO A 136 -11.27 -1.81 -10.46
C PRO A 136 -12.27 -1.09 -11.38
N LEU A 137 -13.34 -0.51 -10.83
CA LEU A 137 -14.35 0.22 -11.61
C LEU A 137 -13.81 1.44 -12.37
N LYS A 138 -12.64 1.95 -11.98
CA LYS A 138 -11.98 3.09 -12.62
C LYS A 138 -10.68 2.70 -13.31
N ASN A 139 -10.29 1.43 -13.23
CA ASN A 139 -8.98 0.96 -13.68
C ASN A 139 -7.83 1.79 -13.10
N LEU A 140 -7.87 2.01 -11.79
CA LEU A 140 -6.82 2.71 -11.04
C LEU A 140 -6.18 1.75 -10.05
N ALA A 141 -4.88 1.82 -9.92
CA ALA A 141 -4.04 1.05 -9.00
C ALA A 141 -2.95 1.98 -8.45
N ASN A 142 -2.07 1.46 -7.59
CA ASN A 142 -1.03 2.24 -6.92
C ASN A 142 -1.60 3.40 -6.09
N LEU A 143 -2.73 3.19 -5.41
CA LEU A 143 -3.48 4.26 -4.73
C LEU A 143 -3.17 4.36 -3.25
N ASP A 144 -2.28 3.51 -2.75
CA ASP A 144 -1.80 3.58 -1.40
C ASP A 144 -1.08 4.94 -1.18
N GLY A 145 -1.03 5.35 0.08
CA GLY A 145 -0.53 6.66 0.42
C GLY A 145 0.96 6.70 0.72
N ARG A 146 1.65 5.56 0.61
CA ARG A 146 2.80 5.20 1.45
C ARG A 146 3.82 4.24 0.81
N ASP A 147 3.84 4.07 -0.51
CA ASP A 147 4.94 3.49 -1.32
C ASP A 147 6.38 4.05 -1.05
N ASP A 148 6.93 3.90 0.15
CA ASP A 148 8.17 4.54 0.59
C ASP A 148 9.28 3.59 1.02
N GLY A 149 9.12 2.29 0.73
CA GLY A 149 10.14 1.26 0.85
C GLY A 149 11.30 1.36 -0.16
N LEU A 150 11.02 1.54 -1.45
CA LEU A 150 12.05 1.49 -2.50
C LEU A 150 12.83 2.80 -2.61
N VAL A 151 14.16 2.75 -2.46
CA VAL A 151 15.03 3.91 -2.68
C VAL A 151 15.35 4.05 -4.17
N ARG A 152 14.37 4.55 -4.95
CA ARG A 152 14.46 4.66 -6.42
C ARG A 152 15.69 5.44 -6.90
N SER A 153 16.18 6.40 -6.12
CA SER A 153 17.39 7.17 -6.42
C SER A 153 18.69 6.37 -6.32
N GLU A 154 18.67 5.13 -5.89
CA GLU A 154 19.87 4.27 -5.83
C GLU A 154 19.65 2.96 -6.59
N PHE A 155 18.53 2.87 -7.30
CA PHE A 155 18.07 1.71 -8.01
C PHE A 155 18.37 1.87 -9.51
N THR A 156 19.14 0.94 -10.06
CA THR A 156 19.42 0.82 -11.50
C THR A 156 19.37 -0.64 -11.91
N LEU A 157 18.67 -0.92 -13.00
CA LEU A 157 18.63 -2.25 -13.62
C LEU A 157 19.31 -2.19 -14.97
N ASP A 158 20.27 -3.08 -15.17
CA ASP A 158 20.95 -3.29 -16.44
C ASP A 158 20.53 -4.65 -17.01
N HIS A 159 20.38 -4.72 -18.34
CA HIS A 159 19.95 -5.94 -19.02
C HIS A 159 20.87 -7.12 -18.68
N CYS A 160 20.28 -8.17 -18.11
CA CYS A 160 20.94 -9.41 -17.77
C CYS A 160 22.17 -9.22 -16.86
N GLN A 161 22.09 -8.28 -15.92
CA GLN A 161 23.09 -8.08 -14.85
C GLN A 161 22.48 -8.33 -13.48
N PHE A 162 23.32 -8.75 -12.54
CA PHE A 162 22.93 -8.77 -11.12
C PHE A 162 22.74 -7.35 -10.61
N ALA A 163 21.76 -7.15 -9.75
CA ALA A 163 21.48 -5.87 -9.13
C ALA A 163 21.48 -5.98 -7.60
N LYS A 164 21.53 -4.82 -6.94
CA LYS A 164 21.24 -4.68 -5.51
C LYS A 164 20.09 -3.71 -5.37
N ILE A 165 18.97 -4.16 -4.83
CA ILE A 165 17.77 -3.36 -4.69
C ILE A 165 17.82 -2.65 -3.33
N PRO A 166 17.86 -1.31 -3.28
CA PRO A 166 17.92 -0.57 -2.03
C PRO A 166 16.52 -0.39 -1.44
N VAL A 167 16.28 -1.01 -0.29
CA VAL A 167 14.96 -1.03 0.39
C VAL A 167 15.10 -0.46 1.80
N LEU A 168 14.20 0.43 2.20
CA LEU A 168 14.04 0.91 3.56
C LEU A 168 13.16 -0.06 4.34
N VAL A 169 13.61 -0.45 5.53
CA VAL A 169 12.89 -1.33 6.44
C VAL A 169 12.79 -0.66 7.80
N SER A 170 11.56 -0.45 8.27
CA SER A 170 11.24 0.06 9.59
C SER A 170 11.02 -1.09 10.58
N ILE A 171 11.74 -1.03 11.70
CA ILE A 171 11.74 -2.06 12.74
C ILE A 171 11.34 -1.41 14.08
N ASP A 172 10.20 -1.82 14.63
CA ASP A 172 9.77 -1.40 15.96
C ASP A 172 10.43 -2.25 17.07
N PRO A 173 10.71 -1.68 18.25
CA PRO A 173 11.23 -2.43 19.39
C PRO A 173 10.43 -3.68 19.76
N VAL A 174 9.12 -3.70 19.55
CA VAL A 174 8.28 -4.87 19.86
C VAL A 174 8.68 -6.08 19.02
N VAL A 175 9.04 -5.90 17.74
CA VAL A 175 9.39 -6.99 16.83
C VAL A 175 10.66 -7.68 17.27
N VAL A 176 11.68 -6.89 17.62
CA VAL A 176 12.96 -7.41 18.13
C VAL A 176 12.75 -8.26 19.39
N ALA A 177 11.77 -7.91 20.22
CA ALA A 177 11.44 -8.63 21.45
C ALA A 177 10.48 -9.82 21.24
N SER A 178 9.67 -9.81 20.17
CA SER A 178 8.55 -10.73 19.99
C SER A 178 8.74 -11.76 18.89
N LEU A 179 9.74 -11.61 18.01
CA LEU A 179 9.98 -12.61 16.97
C LEU A 179 10.29 -13.97 17.63
N PRO A 180 9.59 -15.04 17.24
CA PRO A 180 9.77 -16.32 17.88
C PRO A 180 11.19 -16.84 17.63
N ASN A 181 11.74 -17.56 18.61
CA ASN A 181 13.15 -17.98 18.62
C ASN A 181 13.53 -18.87 17.41
N ASP A 182 12.55 -19.54 16.80
CA ASP A 182 12.71 -20.35 15.59
C ASP A 182 12.98 -19.51 14.33
N ALA A 183 12.49 -18.27 14.28
CA ALA A 183 12.85 -17.30 13.26
C ALA A 183 14.30 -16.79 13.42
N GLN A 184 14.97 -17.05 14.56
CA GLN A 184 16.32 -16.57 14.87
C GLN A 184 16.47 -15.04 14.72
N GLY A 185 15.40 -14.28 14.94
CA GLY A 185 15.38 -12.83 14.71
C GLY A 185 15.48 -12.44 13.24
N LYS A 186 15.11 -13.34 12.31
CA LYS A 186 15.12 -13.07 10.87
C LYS A 186 13.72 -12.78 10.35
N VAL A 187 13.67 -11.87 9.39
CA VAL A 187 12.53 -11.62 8.51
C VAL A 187 13.00 -11.80 7.07
N TYR A 188 12.07 -11.92 6.13
CA TYR A 188 12.37 -12.26 4.74
C TYR A 188 11.89 -11.17 3.83
N LEU A 189 12.78 -10.72 2.95
CA LEU A 189 12.47 -9.78 1.88
C LEU A 189 12.39 -10.55 0.56
N ASN A 190 11.31 -10.31 -0.19
CA ASN A 190 11.10 -10.88 -1.51
C ASN A 190 10.80 -9.75 -2.50
N ILE A 191 11.29 -9.88 -3.73
CA ILE A 191 11.09 -8.88 -4.77
C ILE A 191 10.75 -9.56 -6.09
N TRP A 192 9.65 -9.16 -6.70
CA TRP A 192 9.25 -9.57 -8.05
C TRP A 192 9.30 -8.40 -9.02
N LEU A 193 9.56 -8.66 -10.29
CA LEU A 193 9.60 -7.68 -11.35
C LEU A 193 9.02 -8.28 -12.64
N ASP A 194 7.93 -7.69 -13.13
CA ASP A 194 7.29 -8.05 -14.40
C ASP A 194 8.17 -7.58 -15.57
N SER A 195 9.11 -8.43 -15.91
CA SER A 195 10.28 -8.18 -16.73
C SER A 195 9.96 -8.32 -18.22
N ASN A 196 8.85 -8.95 -18.58
CA ASN A 196 8.34 -8.98 -19.97
C ASN A 196 7.12 -8.07 -20.19
N ARG A 197 6.54 -7.52 -19.12
CA ARG A 197 5.39 -6.63 -19.11
C ARG A 197 4.11 -7.28 -19.63
N ASP A 198 3.84 -8.51 -19.25
CA ASP A 198 2.66 -9.24 -19.67
C ASP A 198 1.51 -9.23 -18.64
N GLY A 199 1.75 -8.64 -17.47
CA GLY A 199 0.73 -8.47 -16.44
C GLY A 199 0.77 -9.51 -15.32
N ASP A 200 1.84 -10.30 -15.19
CA ASP A 200 2.07 -11.16 -14.03
C ASP A 200 3.56 -11.18 -13.59
N TRP A 201 3.91 -12.10 -12.70
CA TRP A 201 5.26 -12.26 -12.13
C TRP A 201 5.75 -13.72 -12.19
N GLU A 202 5.16 -14.56 -13.04
CA GLU A 202 5.39 -16.02 -13.00
C GLU A 202 6.37 -16.56 -14.05
N ASP A 203 7.11 -15.64 -14.66
CA ASP A 203 7.89 -15.89 -15.86
C ASP A 203 9.40 -16.12 -15.65
N ASN A 204 10.02 -16.68 -16.69
CA ASN A 204 11.46 -16.93 -16.74
C ASN A 204 12.05 -16.61 -18.13
N PHE A 205 13.31 -16.19 -18.16
CA PHE A 205 13.98 -15.74 -19.38
C PHE A 205 15.37 -16.32 -19.53
N ASP A 206 15.85 -16.33 -20.77
CA ASP A 206 17.24 -16.61 -21.08
C ASP A 206 18.06 -15.32 -21.08
N CYS A 207 19.06 -15.24 -20.21
CA CYS A 207 20.12 -14.24 -20.30
C CYS A 207 21.37 -14.83 -20.97
N PRO A 208 22.14 -14.01 -21.72
CA PRO A 208 23.40 -14.45 -22.30
C PRO A 208 24.32 -15.03 -21.22
N THR A 209 24.85 -16.22 -21.48
CA THR A 209 25.82 -16.84 -20.58
C THR A 209 27.08 -15.98 -20.49
N GLN A 210 27.37 -15.48 -19.29
CA GLN A 210 28.65 -14.82 -19.03
C GLN A 210 29.77 -15.87 -18.93
N ALA A 211 31.01 -15.45 -19.22
CA ALA A 211 32.18 -16.34 -19.17
C ALA A 211 32.30 -16.98 -17.77
N GLY A 212 32.13 -18.31 -17.70
CA GLY A 212 32.15 -19.07 -16.45
C GLY A 212 30.79 -19.55 -15.93
N GLN A 213 29.68 -19.32 -16.65
CA GLN A 213 28.33 -19.79 -16.27
C GLN A 213 27.75 -20.81 -17.26
N THR A 214 27.03 -21.82 -16.74
CA THR A 214 26.55 -23.00 -17.49
C THR A 214 25.20 -22.83 -18.19
N SER A 215 24.38 -21.86 -17.78
CA SER A 215 23.17 -21.39 -18.47
C SER A 215 22.65 -20.16 -17.71
N GLY A 216 22.18 -19.13 -18.41
CA GLY A 216 21.79 -17.84 -17.83
C GLY A 216 20.27 -17.69 -17.60
N VAL A 217 19.56 -18.74 -17.20
CA VAL A 217 18.13 -18.61 -16.92
C VAL A 217 17.94 -17.65 -15.73
N THR A 218 16.97 -16.75 -15.87
CA THR A 218 16.55 -15.77 -14.88
C THR A 218 15.03 -15.82 -14.71
N TRP A 219 14.52 -15.23 -13.65
CA TRP A 219 13.10 -15.22 -13.30
C TRP A 219 12.65 -13.86 -12.79
N GLU A 220 11.34 -13.65 -12.77
CA GLU A 220 10.75 -12.42 -12.29
C GLU A 220 10.80 -12.27 -10.77
N HIS A 221 10.90 -13.35 -10.01
CA HIS A 221 11.12 -13.33 -8.55
C HIS A 221 12.57 -12.97 -8.15
N ILE A 222 13.06 -11.82 -8.62
CA ILE A 222 14.48 -11.43 -8.61
C ILE A 222 15.20 -11.47 -7.24
N VAL A 223 14.48 -11.36 -6.12
CA VAL A 223 15.02 -11.58 -4.76
C VAL A 223 14.13 -12.58 -4.04
N VAL A 224 14.70 -13.73 -3.67
CA VAL A 224 13.97 -14.84 -3.03
C VAL A 224 14.41 -15.00 -1.58
N ASP A 225 13.46 -14.82 -0.66
CA ASP A 225 13.60 -15.06 0.77
C ASP A 225 14.89 -14.49 1.36
N TYR A 226 15.25 -13.25 0.99
CA TYR A 226 16.46 -12.63 1.51
C TYR A 226 16.31 -12.37 3.00
N ALA A 227 17.04 -13.15 3.81
CA ALA A 227 16.96 -13.10 5.25
C ALA A 227 17.63 -11.84 5.80
N ILE A 228 16.88 -11.05 6.56
CA ILE A 228 17.33 -9.86 7.26
C ILE A 228 17.33 -10.16 8.76
N ASP A 229 18.48 -10.07 9.40
CA ASP A 229 18.62 -10.23 10.85
C ASP A 229 18.22 -8.94 11.57
N VAL A 230 16.93 -8.84 11.92
CA VAL A 230 16.38 -7.64 12.59
C VAL A 230 16.83 -7.54 14.04
N ALA A 231 17.23 -8.66 14.66
CA ALA A 231 17.81 -8.64 16.00
C ALA A 231 19.20 -7.98 15.99
N ALA A 232 20.01 -8.24 14.95
CA ALA A 232 21.30 -7.59 14.76
C ALA A 232 21.19 -6.12 14.34
N LEU A 233 20.21 -5.77 13.52
CA LEU A 233 19.96 -4.37 13.11
C LEU A 233 19.41 -3.52 14.25
N GLY A 234 18.55 -4.09 15.08
CA GLY A 234 17.85 -3.39 16.15
C GLY A 234 16.77 -2.42 15.63
N PRO A 235 16.07 -1.72 16.54
CA PRO A 235 14.97 -0.83 16.17
C PRO A 235 15.41 0.38 15.35
N GLY A 236 14.57 0.84 14.43
CA GLY A 236 14.82 2.01 13.57
C GLY A 236 14.54 1.75 12.10
N ILE A 237 14.90 2.71 11.26
CA ILE A 237 14.80 2.59 9.80
C ILE A 237 16.17 2.24 9.23
N HIS A 238 16.24 1.14 8.51
CA HIS A 238 17.47 0.60 7.95
C HIS A 238 17.38 0.52 6.43
N LYS A 239 18.45 0.90 5.74
CA LYS A 239 18.57 0.69 4.30
C LYS A 239 19.26 -0.64 4.04
N ILE A 240 18.55 -1.54 3.39
CA ILE A 240 18.99 -2.88 3.01
C ILE A 240 19.29 -2.89 1.52
N TYR A 241 20.44 -3.42 1.12
CA TYR A 241 20.78 -3.64 -0.29
C TYR A 241 20.58 -5.11 -0.63
N ALA A 242 19.39 -5.47 -1.06
CA ALA A 242 19.01 -6.84 -1.35
C ALA A 242 19.62 -7.30 -2.68
N PRO A 243 20.57 -8.26 -2.69
CA PRO A 243 21.15 -8.75 -3.93
C PRO A 243 20.16 -9.63 -4.66
N THR A 244 20.08 -9.50 -5.99
CA THR A 244 19.28 -10.42 -6.80
C THR A 244 19.89 -11.82 -6.79
N ASN A 245 19.05 -12.85 -6.80
CA ASN A 245 19.49 -14.24 -6.82
C ASN A 245 20.06 -14.64 -8.19
N TRP A 246 19.71 -13.92 -9.24
CA TRP A 246 20.10 -14.12 -10.63
C TRP A 246 20.20 -12.77 -11.38
N PRO A 247 20.76 -12.73 -12.61
CA PRO A 247 20.76 -11.52 -13.44
C PRO A 247 19.34 -11.09 -13.79
N VAL A 248 19.02 -9.79 -13.80
CA VAL A 248 17.66 -9.31 -14.07
C VAL A 248 17.40 -9.19 -15.57
N TYR A 249 16.31 -9.76 -16.07
CA TYR A 249 15.90 -9.53 -17.46
C TYR A 249 15.32 -8.12 -17.60
N TRP A 250 16.08 -7.22 -18.22
CA TRP A 250 15.67 -5.82 -18.36
C TRP A 250 16.04 -5.27 -19.74
N PRO A 251 15.28 -5.59 -20.81
CA PRO A 251 15.67 -5.28 -22.19
C PRO A 251 16.05 -3.81 -22.42
N PRO A 252 17.06 -3.50 -23.24
CA PRO A 252 17.45 -2.11 -23.53
C PRO A 252 16.31 -1.27 -24.12
N GLU A 253 15.40 -1.90 -24.87
CA GLU A 253 14.18 -1.26 -25.37
C GLU A 253 13.38 -0.62 -24.25
N PHE A 254 13.35 -1.23 -23.06
CA PHE A 254 12.57 -0.69 -21.96
C PHE A 254 13.13 0.65 -21.52
N MET A 255 14.47 0.72 -21.41
CA MET A 255 15.20 1.94 -21.10
C MET A 255 15.01 3.02 -22.18
N GLU A 256 15.13 2.65 -23.45
CA GLU A 256 14.98 3.57 -24.59
C GLU A 256 13.58 4.17 -24.68
N LYS A 257 12.55 3.33 -24.50
CA LYS A 257 11.14 3.72 -24.63
C LYS A 257 10.51 4.16 -23.32
N LYS A 258 11.27 4.20 -22.22
CA LYS A 258 10.81 4.57 -20.86
C LYS A 258 9.59 3.74 -20.41
N MET A 259 9.69 2.46 -20.71
CA MET A 259 8.67 1.47 -20.48
C MET A 259 8.68 1.07 -19.00
N PRO A 260 7.62 1.36 -18.22
CA PRO A 260 7.57 0.95 -16.83
C PRO A 260 7.33 -0.55 -16.70
N ALA A 261 7.66 -1.11 -15.54
CA ALA A 261 7.31 -2.47 -15.13
C ALA A 261 6.77 -2.46 -13.71
N TRP A 262 5.89 -3.40 -13.38
CA TRP A 262 5.43 -3.60 -12.01
C TRP A 262 6.47 -4.38 -11.19
N MET A 263 6.84 -3.83 -10.04
CA MET A 263 7.69 -4.46 -9.06
C MET A 263 6.92 -4.64 -7.76
N ARG A 264 6.98 -5.83 -7.17
CA ARG A 264 6.48 -6.10 -5.82
C ARG A 264 7.62 -6.21 -4.84
N ILE A 265 7.49 -5.62 -3.67
CA ILE A 265 8.37 -5.88 -2.53
C ILE A 265 7.54 -6.36 -1.35
N THR A 266 7.82 -7.56 -0.87
CA THR A 266 7.17 -8.12 0.33
C THR A 266 8.20 -8.32 1.43
N LEU A 267 7.92 -7.77 2.61
CA LEU A 267 8.65 -8.01 3.84
C LEU A 267 7.78 -8.86 4.76
N SER A 268 8.28 -9.98 5.29
CA SER A 268 7.45 -10.90 6.10
C SER A 268 8.23 -11.64 7.18
N GLU A 269 7.55 -12.11 8.23
CA GLU A 269 8.16 -12.90 9.31
C GLU A 269 8.56 -14.33 8.91
N ARG A 270 8.12 -14.78 7.72
CA ARG A 270 8.41 -16.10 7.17
C ARG A 270 8.64 -16.00 5.66
N PRO A 271 9.26 -17.03 5.02
CA PRO A 271 9.45 -17.08 3.57
C PRO A 271 8.18 -16.80 2.76
N SER A 272 8.33 -16.33 1.54
CA SER A 272 7.22 -16.08 0.61
C SER A 272 6.46 -17.37 0.27
N ASN A 273 5.14 -17.23 0.05
CA ASN A 273 4.37 -18.31 -0.53
C ASN A 273 4.76 -18.46 -2.01
N LYS A 274 5.25 -19.63 -2.37
CA LYS A 274 5.65 -19.91 -3.75
C LYS A 274 5.47 -21.38 -4.04
N VAL A 275 5.06 -21.64 -5.28
CA VAL A 275 5.14 -22.97 -5.86
C VAL A 275 6.50 -23.08 -6.51
N LEU A 276 7.32 -24.02 -6.04
CA LEU A 276 8.56 -24.39 -6.72
C LEU A 276 8.25 -25.61 -7.59
N ASP A 277 8.02 -25.35 -8.86
CA ASP A 277 7.83 -26.40 -9.86
C ASP A 277 8.91 -26.26 -10.93
N CYS A 278 9.96 -27.05 -10.79
CA CYS A 278 11.10 -27.07 -11.71
C CYS A 278 11.15 -28.44 -12.39
N GLY A 279 10.32 -28.56 -13.43
CA GLY A 279 10.20 -29.73 -14.28
C GLY A 279 11.16 -29.71 -15.48
N ALA A 280 10.93 -30.62 -16.44
CA ALA A 280 11.74 -30.71 -17.66
C ALA A 280 11.40 -29.58 -18.65
N GLY A 281 11.90 -28.37 -18.39
CA GLY A 281 11.90 -27.26 -19.36
C GLY A 281 11.29 -25.94 -18.88
N THR A 282 10.56 -25.94 -17.77
CA THR A 282 10.05 -24.73 -17.10
C THR A 282 10.30 -24.84 -15.61
N CYS A 283 10.71 -23.74 -14.99
CA CYS A 283 10.92 -23.64 -13.55
C CYS A 283 10.19 -22.39 -13.07
N HIS A 284 9.14 -22.57 -12.26
CA HIS A 284 8.40 -21.47 -11.66
C HIS A 284 8.95 -21.25 -10.24
N ILE A 285 9.33 -20.02 -9.91
CA ILE A 285 9.92 -19.65 -8.60
C ILE A 285 8.96 -18.80 -7.75
N GLY A 286 7.70 -18.67 -8.18
CA GLY A 286 6.63 -17.92 -7.51
C GLY A 286 6.24 -16.66 -8.26
N ASP A 287 5.05 -16.15 -7.96
CA ASP A 287 4.27 -15.17 -8.74
C ASP A 287 3.77 -14.00 -7.86
N GLY A 288 4.43 -13.75 -6.72
CA GLY A 288 4.04 -12.71 -5.77
C GLY A 288 2.82 -13.04 -4.91
N ARG A 289 2.26 -14.25 -4.94
CA ARG A 289 1.08 -14.63 -4.15
C ARG A 289 1.30 -14.69 -2.63
N GLY A 290 0.21 -14.50 -1.89
CA GLY A 290 0.11 -14.73 -0.45
C GLY A 290 -0.28 -16.15 -0.05
N TYR A 291 -0.19 -16.45 1.24
CA TYR A 291 -0.69 -17.69 1.86
C TYR A 291 -2.17 -17.60 2.21
N ASP A 292 -2.87 -18.75 2.26
CA ASP A 292 -4.26 -18.83 2.77
C ASP A 292 -4.41 -18.26 4.18
N ALA A 293 -3.41 -18.48 5.05
CA ALA A 293 -3.29 -17.79 6.32
C ALA A 293 -2.39 -16.56 6.10
N PRO A 294 -2.87 -15.33 6.37
CA PRO A 294 -2.06 -14.13 6.18
C PRO A 294 -0.76 -14.16 7.01
N PHE A 295 0.24 -13.41 6.56
CA PHE A 295 1.43 -13.11 7.35
C PHE A 295 1.04 -12.39 8.64
N ASP A 296 1.76 -12.65 9.72
CA ASP A 296 1.51 -11.98 10.99
C ASP A 296 2.12 -10.58 11.02
N LEU A 297 3.31 -10.39 10.45
CA LEU A 297 4.04 -9.11 10.43
C LEU A 297 4.47 -8.76 9.00
N GLY A 298 4.97 -7.55 8.82
CA GLY A 298 5.48 -7.10 7.54
C GLY A 298 4.47 -6.30 6.73
N GLU A 299 4.78 -6.10 5.46
CA GLU A 299 4.02 -5.27 4.52
C GLU A 299 4.32 -5.75 3.09
N THR A 300 3.43 -5.43 2.15
CA THR A 300 3.74 -5.55 0.73
C THR A 300 3.44 -4.23 0.02
N GLU A 301 4.45 -3.66 -0.64
CA GLU A 301 4.28 -2.50 -1.52
C GLU A 301 4.51 -2.93 -2.97
N ASP A 302 3.72 -2.36 -3.90
CA ASP A 302 3.98 -2.50 -5.33
C ASP A 302 4.39 -1.15 -5.94
N TYR A 303 5.19 -1.20 -6.99
CA TYR A 303 5.70 0.00 -7.63
C TYR A 303 5.65 -0.15 -9.13
N LEU A 304 5.13 0.87 -9.80
CA LEU A 304 5.32 1.02 -11.23
C LEU A 304 6.71 1.64 -11.53
N VAL A 305 7.75 0.81 -11.47
CA VAL A 305 9.14 1.26 -11.67
C VAL A 305 9.39 1.69 -13.09
N ARG A 306 10.13 2.79 -13.25
CA ARG A 306 10.49 3.37 -14.55
C ARG A 306 12.01 3.38 -14.74
N PRO A 307 12.50 3.14 -15.96
CA PRO A 307 13.85 3.48 -16.34
C PRO A 307 14.24 4.90 -15.91
N PRO A 308 15.41 5.11 -15.26
CA PRO A 308 15.91 6.45 -15.01
C PRO A 308 16.08 7.22 -16.34
N LYS A 309 15.79 8.53 -16.36
CA LYS A 309 16.03 9.33 -17.58
C LYS A 309 17.54 9.49 -17.78
N PRO A 310 18.08 9.32 -19.01
CA PRO A 310 19.48 9.59 -19.29
C PRO A 310 19.87 11.03 -18.93
N GLY A 311 20.85 11.19 -18.04
CA GLY A 311 21.33 12.51 -17.59
C GLY A 311 20.51 13.15 -16.46
N GLU A 312 19.42 12.53 -16.00
CA GLU A 312 18.85 12.84 -14.69
C GLU A 312 19.57 11.99 -13.63
N PRO A 313 19.86 12.54 -12.44
CA PRO A 313 20.23 11.70 -11.31
C PRO A 313 19.16 10.60 -11.13
N PRO A 314 19.55 9.39 -10.68
CA PRO A 314 18.61 8.29 -10.42
C PRO A 314 17.41 8.82 -9.65
N SER A 315 16.20 8.47 -10.08
CA SER A 315 15.01 9.30 -9.86
C SER A 315 14.92 9.76 -8.40
N THR A 316 15.22 11.03 -8.17
CA THR A 316 14.45 11.76 -7.19
C THR A 316 13.10 11.91 -7.87
N ASP A 317 12.21 10.92 -7.74
CA ASP A 317 10.80 11.29 -7.72
C ASP A 317 10.76 12.36 -6.62
N GLY A 318 10.70 13.61 -7.07
CA GLY A 318 10.91 14.77 -6.23
C GLY A 318 9.79 14.85 -5.20
N ALA A 319 9.39 16.05 -4.83
CA ALA A 319 8.04 16.13 -4.33
C ALA A 319 7.09 15.61 -5.41
N ASP A 320 6.19 14.70 -5.05
CA ASP A 320 5.02 14.33 -5.85
C ASP A 320 3.79 14.98 -5.19
N PRO A 321 3.57 16.28 -5.44
CA PRO A 321 2.47 17.01 -4.85
C PRO A 321 1.16 16.62 -5.52
N THR A 322 0.29 15.95 -4.78
CA THR A 322 -1.12 15.83 -5.11
C THR A 322 -1.89 17.01 -4.53
N VAL A 323 -2.72 17.65 -5.37
CA VAL A 323 -3.59 18.77 -4.98
C VAL A 323 -5.04 18.37 -5.20
N GLY A 324 -5.77 18.19 -4.11
CA GLY A 324 -7.20 17.94 -4.12
C GLY A 324 -7.98 19.19 -3.78
N LYS A 325 -8.96 19.59 -4.61
CA LYS A 325 -9.83 20.73 -4.32
C LYS A 325 -11.27 20.27 -4.17
N LYS A 326 -11.88 20.57 -3.03
CA LYS A 326 -13.32 20.38 -2.80
C LYS A 326 -13.98 21.74 -2.58
N GLY A 327 -15.08 21.99 -3.26
CA GLY A 327 -15.84 23.23 -3.17
C GLY A 327 -17.22 22.99 -2.58
N PHE A 328 -17.68 23.94 -1.77
CA PHE A 328 -19.03 23.95 -1.23
C PHE A 328 -19.64 25.35 -1.38
N LEU A 329 -20.94 25.39 -1.64
CA LEU A 329 -21.74 26.61 -1.59
C LEU A 329 -22.66 26.52 -0.39
N HIS A 330 -22.55 27.49 0.52
CA HIS A 330 -23.42 27.55 1.68
C HIS A 330 -24.15 28.90 1.74
N PRO A 331 -25.45 28.90 2.06
CA PRO A 331 -26.19 30.15 2.23
C PRO A 331 -25.77 30.80 3.56
N HIS A 332 -25.42 32.07 3.51
CA HIS A 332 -25.17 32.93 4.66
C HIS A 332 -26.19 34.06 4.69
N ARG A 333 -26.37 34.64 5.87
CA ARG A 333 -27.27 35.77 6.09
C ARG A 333 -26.47 36.95 6.63
N ASP A 334 -26.64 38.11 6.01
CA ASP A 334 -25.99 39.35 6.44
C ASP A 334 -26.57 39.74 7.83
N PRO A 335 -25.73 39.88 8.86
CA PRO A 335 -26.20 40.14 10.22
C PRO A 335 -26.75 41.56 10.43
N GLN A 336 -26.47 42.51 9.53
CA GLN A 336 -26.97 43.88 9.60
C GLN A 336 -28.23 44.08 8.76
N THR A 337 -28.31 43.43 7.60
CA THR A 337 -29.41 43.65 6.63
C THR A 337 -30.41 42.49 6.56
N GLY A 338 -30.05 41.31 7.07
CA GLY A 338 -30.87 40.10 7.02
C GLY A 338 -30.94 39.44 5.64
N ALA A 339 -30.24 39.98 4.64
CA ALA A 339 -30.24 39.47 3.27
C ALA A 339 -29.52 38.12 3.16
N LEU A 340 -30.05 37.20 2.35
CA LEU A 340 -29.41 35.93 2.03
C LEU A 340 -28.39 36.12 0.91
N PHE A 341 -27.18 35.60 1.10
CA PHE A 341 -26.15 35.54 0.08
C PHE A 341 -25.44 34.18 0.12
N TRP A 342 -24.81 33.78 -0.97
CA TRP A 342 -24.12 32.49 -1.06
C TRP A 342 -22.62 32.69 -0.87
N VAL A 343 -22.03 31.87 0.00
CA VAL A 343 -20.58 31.83 0.21
C VAL A 343 -20.04 30.58 -0.44
N ALA A 344 -19.09 30.77 -1.35
CA ALA A 344 -18.29 29.68 -1.92
C ALA A 344 -17.07 29.44 -1.03
N GLN A 345 -17.00 28.26 -0.44
CA GLN A 345 -15.84 27.80 0.32
C GLN A 345 -15.09 26.74 -0.48
N TRP A 346 -13.77 26.87 -0.52
CA TRP A 346 -12.87 25.90 -1.14
C TRP A 346 -11.95 25.32 -0.07
N ASN A 347 -11.94 24.00 0.06
CA ASN A 347 -10.95 23.27 0.83
C ASN A 347 -9.93 22.69 -0.16
N VAL A 348 -8.70 23.18 -0.09
CA VAL A 348 -7.58 22.67 -0.89
C VAL A 348 -6.72 21.81 0.02
N HIS A 349 -6.62 20.53 -0.31
CA HIS A 349 -5.76 19.56 0.34
C HIS A 349 -4.50 19.40 -0.49
N TYR A 350 -3.37 19.46 0.19
CA TYR A 350 -2.06 19.24 -0.38
C TYR A 350 -1.43 18.03 0.31
N LYS A 351 -0.95 17.05 -0.46
CA LYS A 351 -0.17 15.91 0.04
C LYS A 351 1.04 15.74 -0.86
N ASN A 352 2.23 15.67 -0.28
CA ASN A 352 3.42 15.25 -1.00
C ASN A 352 3.55 13.73 -0.83
N VAL A 353 3.37 12.96 -1.90
CA VAL A 353 3.54 11.50 -1.89
C VAL A 353 4.94 11.07 -2.35
N GLY A 354 5.79 12.03 -2.71
CA GLY A 354 7.17 11.78 -3.14
C GLY A 354 8.19 11.85 -2.00
N HIS A 355 9.39 11.33 -2.25
CA HIS A 355 10.43 11.12 -1.23
C HIS A 355 11.29 12.35 -0.93
N ALA A 356 11.16 13.44 -1.70
CA ALA A 356 11.89 14.69 -1.47
C ALA A 356 11.01 15.78 -0.84
N LEU A 357 11.62 16.73 -0.12
CA LEU A 357 10.93 17.90 0.43
C LEU A 357 10.34 18.74 -0.71
N ALA A 358 9.04 19.03 -0.66
CA ALA A 358 8.40 19.94 -1.62
C ALA A 358 8.81 21.40 -1.35
N THR A 359 9.76 21.90 -2.14
CA THR A 359 10.18 23.30 -2.10
C THR A 359 9.41 24.12 -3.14
N ASN A 360 9.11 25.39 -2.84
CA ASN A 360 8.39 26.32 -3.73
C ASN A 360 6.94 25.93 -4.09
N VAL A 361 6.23 25.25 -3.18
CA VAL A 361 4.81 24.96 -3.35
C VAL A 361 3.99 26.24 -3.14
N VAL A 362 3.31 26.70 -4.20
CA VAL A 362 2.33 27.79 -4.13
C VAL A 362 0.96 27.18 -4.40
N VAL A 363 0.03 27.30 -3.44
CA VAL A 363 -1.36 26.81 -3.53
C VAL A 363 -2.30 27.93 -3.94
#